data_AF-A0A1C4UHX2-F1
#
_entry.id   AF-A0A1C4UHX2-F1
#
_cell.length_a   1.000
_cell.length_b   1.000
_cell.length_c   1.000
_cell.angle_alpha   90.00
_cell.angle_beta   90.00
_cell.angle_gamma   90.00
#
_symmetry.space_group_name_H-M   'P 1'
#
loop_
_entity.id
_entity.type
_entity.pdbx_description
1 polymer ?
#
loop_
_entity_poly.entity_id
_entity_poly.type
_entity_poly.pdbx_seq_one_letter_code
_entity_poly.pdbx_strand_id
1 'polypeptide(L)'
;MDRRRWLLALLSGAALILFPGPADQAAGTSPLGPLLAGYQRFGGLTESRFLARYTTDTPAEYVFPPVNGFVVAPDGTPLKTRQTLLAGYRLDRFGFAGGAFLAPLGTPVSARSLAPQSLDTPPLPAPRPALPSAAPLANYHTYCVLKPFDVDSGPTAPWFAQPGLGTQFQLNPAYLPQAGANLTVQWLVDHQFLVEESLAGGVCVTDGVPRRGGTGGGIAAVHVR
;
A
#
# COMPACT_ATOMS: atom_id res chain seq x y z
N MET A 1 -32.98 2.63 33.10
CA MET A 1 -33.71 1.35 32.92
C MET A 1 -33.61 1.00 31.44
N ASP A 2 -32.53 0.35 31.01
CA ASP A 2 -32.28 -1.12 30.95
C ASP A 2 -32.84 -1.76 29.65
N ARG A 3 -31.95 -2.06 28.69
CA ARG A 3 -31.41 -3.39 28.28
C ARG A 3 -32.31 -4.22 27.36
N ARG A 4 -31.69 -4.68 26.25
CA ARG A 4 -31.66 -6.08 25.72
C ARG A 4 -30.93 -6.04 24.36
N ARG A 5 -29.64 -6.39 24.28
CA ARG A 5 -29.08 -7.75 24.10
C ARG A 5 -29.62 -8.48 22.88
N TRP A 6 -28.79 -8.61 21.85
CA TRP A 6 -28.80 -9.76 20.95
C TRP A 6 -27.39 -10.37 20.94
N LEU A 7 -27.19 -11.37 21.79
CA LEU A 7 -26.26 -12.46 21.55
C LEU A 7 -27.05 -13.52 20.76
N LEU A 8 -26.49 -14.02 19.67
CA LEU A 8 -26.86 -15.32 19.13
C LEU A 8 -25.58 -16.10 18.86
N ALA A 9 -25.31 -17.04 19.75
CA ALA A 9 -24.48 -18.19 19.47
C ALA A 9 -25.35 -19.22 18.71
N LEU A 10 -24.84 -19.76 17.61
CA LEU A 10 -25.36 -20.98 17.00
C LEU A 10 -24.19 -21.95 16.83
N LEU A 11 -24.20 -22.97 17.68
CA LEU A 11 -23.55 -24.25 17.46
C LEU A 11 -24.34 -24.97 16.36
N SER A 12 -23.71 -25.22 15.21
CA SER A 12 -24.12 -26.29 14.30
C SER A 12 -22.88 -26.97 13.75
N GLY A 13 -22.68 -28.21 14.18
CA GLY A 13 -21.76 -29.12 13.53
C GLY A 13 -22.32 -29.50 12.17
N ALA A 14 -21.61 -29.09 11.12
CA ALA A 14 -21.70 -29.69 9.81
C ALA A 14 -20.26 -29.97 9.36
N ALA A 15 -19.97 -31.23 9.06
CA ALA A 15 -18.69 -31.66 8.56
C ALA A 15 -18.33 -30.85 7.29
N LEU A 16 -17.22 -30.10 7.34
CA LEU A 16 -16.66 -29.44 6.17
C LEU A 16 -16.18 -30.53 5.21
N ILE A 17 -16.96 -30.81 4.17
CA ILE A 17 -16.45 -31.48 2.97
C ILE A 17 -15.58 -30.44 2.26
N LEU A 18 -14.27 -30.66 2.33
CA LEU A 18 -13.26 -29.84 1.66
C LEU A 18 -13.35 -30.12 0.16
N PHE A 19 -14.16 -29.35 -0.57
CA PHE A 19 -14.03 -29.29 -2.02
C PHE A 19 -12.86 -28.36 -2.36
N PRO A 20 -11.82 -28.82 -3.07
CA PRO A 20 -10.78 -27.93 -3.55
C PRO A 20 -11.40 -26.99 -4.58
N GLY A 21 -11.41 -25.69 -4.26
CA GLY A 21 -11.83 -24.66 -5.19
C GLY A 21 -10.80 -24.47 -6.32
N PRO A 22 -11.17 -23.87 -7.45
CA PRO A 22 -10.30 -23.66 -8.61
C PRO A 22 -9.09 -22.75 -8.37
N ALA A 23 -8.81 -22.35 -7.13
CA ALA A 23 -7.61 -21.63 -6.70
C ALA A 23 -6.40 -22.54 -6.44
N ASP A 24 -6.56 -23.87 -6.45
CA ASP A 24 -5.44 -24.82 -6.36
C ASP A 24 -4.57 -24.89 -7.63
N GLN A 25 -4.84 -24.06 -8.65
CA GLN A 25 -4.00 -23.96 -9.85
C GLN A 25 -3.51 -22.52 -10.08
N ALA A 26 -2.67 -22.04 -9.17
CA ALA A 26 -1.64 -21.06 -9.47
C ALA A 26 -0.42 -21.33 -8.59
N ALA A 27 0.36 -22.34 -8.96
CA ALA A 27 1.70 -22.55 -8.44
C ALA A 27 2.58 -21.35 -8.82
N GLY A 28 2.70 -20.42 -7.87
CA GLY A 28 3.61 -19.29 -7.90
C GLY A 28 3.58 -18.64 -6.51
N THR A 29 4.74 -18.53 -5.87
CA THR A 29 4.93 -17.93 -4.55
C THR A 29 4.06 -16.68 -4.36
N SER A 30 3.21 -16.64 -3.33
CA SER A 30 2.40 -15.44 -3.05
C SER A 30 3.29 -14.21 -3.06
N PRO A 31 2.96 -13.14 -3.82
CA PRO A 31 3.79 -11.93 -3.88
C PRO A 31 3.92 -11.25 -2.50
N LEU A 32 3.06 -11.60 -1.55
CA LEU A 32 3.11 -11.12 -0.18
C LEU A 32 4.15 -11.83 0.70
N GLY A 33 4.53 -13.07 0.35
CA GLY A 33 5.47 -13.86 1.16
C GLY A 33 6.77 -13.12 1.43
N PRO A 34 7.46 -12.62 0.40
CA PRO A 34 8.67 -11.81 0.58
C PRO A 34 8.45 -10.51 1.38
N LEU A 35 7.29 -9.86 1.23
CA LEU A 35 6.98 -8.60 1.94
C LEU A 35 6.76 -8.81 3.44
N LEU A 36 6.31 -10.00 3.83
CA LEU A 36 6.08 -10.40 5.22
C LEU A 36 7.30 -11.05 5.87
N ALA A 37 8.42 -11.18 5.14
CA ALA A 37 9.64 -11.77 5.68
C ALA A 37 10.11 -11.00 6.92
N GLY A 38 10.22 -11.69 8.05
CA GLY A 38 10.64 -11.11 9.33
C GLY A 38 9.59 -10.23 10.03
N TYR A 39 8.38 -10.10 9.49
CA TYR A 39 7.30 -9.36 10.14
C TYR A 39 6.78 -10.12 11.37
N GLN A 40 6.85 -9.47 12.53
CA GLN A 40 6.27 -9.96 13.78
C GLN A 40 5.17 -8.99 14.19
N ARG A 41 3.90 -9.43 14.19
CA ARG A 41 2.72 -8.56 14.38
C ARG A 41 2.83 -7.60 15.57
N PHE A 42 3.36 -8.07 16.70
CA PHE A 42 3.53 -7.28 17.92
C PHE A 42 5.00 -7.02 18.26
N GLY A 43 5.92 -7.31 17.33
CA GLY A 43 7.35 -7.34 17.61
C GLY A 43 7.66 -8.25 18.80
N GLY A 44 8.47 -7.76 19.73
CA GLY A 44 8.75 -8.43 21.01
C GLY A 44 7.73 -8.19 22.13
N LEU A 45 6.56 -7.62 21.85
CA LEU A 45 5.52 -7.33 22.85
C LEU A 45 4.47 -8.45 22.92
N THR A 46 3.81 -8.56 24.08
CA THR A 46 2.52 -9.24 24.17
C THR A 46 1.42 -8.38 23.54
N GLU A 47 0.33 -9.00 23.12
CA GLU A 47 -0.84 -8.29 22.58
C GLU A 47 -1.35 -7.22 23.55
N SER A 48 -1.48 -7.55 24.84
CA SER A 48 -1.94 -6.60 25.86
C SER A 48 -1.04 -5.37 26.00
N ARG A 49 0.29 -5.54 25.94
CA ARG A 49 1.26 -4.43 25.99
C ARG A 49 1.27 -3.64 24.69
N PHE A 50 1.03 -4.30 23.56
CA PHE A 50 0.89 -3.66 22.27
C PHE A 50 -0.32 -2.73 22.25
N LEU A 51 -1.51 -3.24 22.62
CA LEU A 51 -2.74 -2.46 22.66
C LEU A 51 -2.60 -1.30 23.65
N ALA A 52 -2.15 -1.55 24.88
CA ALA A 52 -1.94 -0.49 25.88
C ALA A 52 -0.97 0.63 25.42
N ARG A 53 -0.08 0.35 24.47
CA ARG A 53 0.87 1.34 23.94
C ARG A 53 0.35 2.09 22.73
N TYR A 54 -0.42 1.42 21.88
CA TYR A 54 -0.75 1.92 20.55
C TYR A 54 -2.24 2.15 20.33
N THR A 55 -3.09 2.03 21.36
CA THR A 55 -4.51 2.37 21.27
C THR A 55 -4.93 3.38 22.33
N THR A 56 -6.02 4.10 22.04
CA THR A 56 -6.80 4.84 23.05
C THR A 56 -7.62 3.88 23.94
N ASP A 57 -8.22 4.43 25.00
CA ASP A 57 -8.98 3.61 25.97
C ASP A 57 -10.38 3.24 25.47
N THR A 58 -11.25 4.21 25.18
CA THR A 58 -12.66 3.93 24.82
C THR A 58 -13.27 5.01 23.91
N PRO A 59 -13.66 4.67 22.66
CA PRO A 59 -13.35 3.42 21.97
C PRO A 59 -11.83 3.25 21.77
N ALA A 60 -11.36 2.00 21.70
CA ALA A 60 -9.97 1.73 21.40
C ALA A 60 -9.71 1.96 19.91
N GLU A 61 -8.92 2.99 19.61
CA GLU A 61 -8.49 3.35 18.26
C GLU A 61 -6.98 3.38 18.22
N TYR A 62 -6.39 2.96 17.09
CA TYR A 62 -4.94 3.03 16.95
C TYR A 62 -4.43 4.46 16.96
N VAL A 63 -3.44 4.73 17.81
CA VAL A 63 -2.70 5.98 17.85
C VAL A 63 -1.61 5.91 16.78
N PHE A 64 -1.75 6.71 15.74
CA PHE A 64 -0.78 6.81 14.64
C PHE A 64 0.43 7.69 15.01
N PRO A 65 1.59 7.50 14.35
CA PRO A 65 2.76 8.32 14.61
C PRO A 65 2.50 9.78 14.26
N PRO A 66 3.15 10.74 14.95
CA PRO A 66 3.05 12.14 14.61
C PRO A 66 3.67 12.43 13.24
N VAL A 67 3.44 13.65 12.73
CA VAL A 67 4.06 14.17 11.50
C VAL A 67 3.91 13.22 10.30
N ASN A 68 2.74 12.58 10.18
CA ASN A 68 2.41 11.64 9.11
C ASN A 68 3.39 10.45 9.02
N GLY A 69 4.00 10.07 10.15
CA GLY A 69 4.89 8.92 10.22
C GLY A 69 6.24 9.10 9.54
N PHE A 70 6.67 10.33 9.23
CA PHE A 70 8.06 10.56 8.83
C PHE A 70 9.00 10.54 10.04
N VAL A 71 10.23 10.04 9.86
CA VAL A 71 11.28 10.23 10.87
C VAL A 71 11.48 11.72 11.12
N VAL A 72 11.64 12.10 12.39
CA VAL A 72 11.87 13.48 12.79
C VAL A 72 13.34 13.63 13.20
N ALA A 73 14.00 14.65 12.66
CA ALA A 73 15.38 15.01 13.01
C ALA A 73 15.49 15.57 14.44
N PRO A 74 16.69 15.65 15.03
CA PRO A 74 16.88 16.19 16.38
C PRO A 74 16.37 17.63 16.57
N ASP A 75 16.27 18.42 15.50
CA ASP A 75 15.75 19.79 15.50
C ASP A 75 14.21 19.87 15.39
N GLY A 76 13.53 18.72 15.35
CA GLY A 76 12.07 18.64 15.23
C GLY A 76 11.55 18.68 13.79
N THR A 77 12.43 18.77 12.79
CA THR A 77 12.00 18.79 11.38
C THR A 77 11.70 17.37 10.87
N PRO A 78 10.58 17.15 10.16
CA PRO A 78 10.37 15.87 9.49
C PRO A 78 11.38 15.69 8.36
N LEU A 79 12.04 14.53 8.35
CA LEU A 79 12.92 14.11 7.26
C LEU A 79 12.07 13.72 6.06
N LYS A 80 11.70 14.71 5.25
CA LYS A 80 11.02 14.50 3.98
C LYS A 80 11.46 15.53 2.94
N THR A 81 11.44 15.13 1.67
CA THR A 81 11.71 16.00 0.53
C THR A 81 10.62 15.85 -0.51
N ARG A 82 10.40 16.90 -1.31
CA ARG A 82 9.61 16.78 -2.54
C ARG A 82 10.36 15.87 -3.51
N GLN A 83 9.70 14.83 -4.01
CA GLN A 83 10.22 13.91 -5.01
C GLN A 83 9.24 13.78 -6.17
N THR A 84 9.73 13.89 -7.40
CA THR A 84 8.95 13.58 -8.60
C THR A 84 8.99 12.09 -8.88
N LEU A 85 7.84 11.43 -8.90
CA LEU A 85 7.69 10.07 -9.37
C LEU A 85 7.51 10.10 -10.88
N LEU A 86 8.44 9.53 -11.63
CA LEU A 86 8.41 9.52 -13.09
C LEU A 86 7.55 8.38 -13.63
N ALA A 87 7.08 8.54 -14.87
CA ALA A 87 6.36 7.49 -15.58
C ALA A 87 7.20 6.19 -15.63
N GLY A 88 6.56 5.05 -15.40
CA GLY A 88 7.19 3.74 -15.26
C GLY A 88 7.59 3.37 -13.83
N TYR A 89 7.66 4.32 -12.90
CA TYR A 89 7.99 4.02 -11.49
C TYR A 89 6.91 3.11 -10.87
N ARG A 90 7.35 2.14 -10.04
CA ARG A 90 6.47 1.16 -9.39
C ARG A 90 6.26 1.43 -7.92
N LEU A 91 5.00 1.34 -7.54
CA LEU A 91 4.51 1.63 -6.21
C LEU A 91 3.66 0.46 -5.73
N ASP A 92 3.53 0.35 -4.43
CA ASP A 92 2.56 -0.54 -3.81
C ASP A 92 1.98 0.09 -2.54
N ARG A 93 0.91 -0.50 -2.01
CA ARG A 93 0.45 -0.24 -0.64
C ARG A 93 -0.47 -1.32 -0.10
N PHE A 94 -0.63 -1.30 1.21
CA PHE A 94 -1.65 -2.02 1.96
C PHE A 94 -2.74 -1.04 2.40
N GLY A 95 -4.02 -1.35 2.19
CA GLY A 95 -5.18 -0.54 2.58
C GLY A 95 -6.07 -0.14 1.40
N PHE A 96 -7.11 0.68 1.62
CA PHE A 96 -8.06 1.13 0.56
C PHE A 96 -7.65 2.41 -0.18
N ALA A 97 -7.98 2.53 -1.47
CA ALA A 97 -7.44 3.57 -2.37
C ALA A 97 -7.83 5.01 -2.01
N GLY A 98 -8.75 5.20 -1.06
CA GLY A 98 -9.04 6.51 -0.47
C GLY A 98 -7.90 7.07 0.41
N GLY A 99 -6.83 6.30 0.68
CA GLY A 99 -5.66 6.79 1.42
C GLY A 99 -4.73 7.68 0.58
N ALA A 100 -3.71 8.25 1.24
CA ALA A 100 -2.74 9.18 0.65
C ALA A 100 -1.28 8.70 0.77
N PHE A 101 -1.04 7.45 1.17
CA PHE A 101 0.30 6.89 1.38
C PHE A 101 0.58 5.72 0.43
N LEU A 102 1.76 5.72 -0.17
CA LEU A 102 2.32 4.63 -0.98
C LEU A 102 3.75 4.33 -0.53
N ALA A 103 4.32 3.24 -1.00
CA ALA A 103 5.75 2.96 -0.88
C ALA A 103 6.33 2.50 -2.22
N PRO A 104 7.67 2.49 -2.38
CA PRO A 104 8.30 1.75 -3.47
C PRO A 104 7.84 0.30 -3.48
N LEU A 105 7.58 -0.23 -4.68
CA LEU A 105 7.22 -1.65 -4.85
C LEU A 105 8.25 -2.55 -4.17
N GLY A 106 7.78 -3.50 -3.37
CA GLY A 106 8.64 -4.46 -2.69
C GLY A 106 9.06 -4.06 -1.27
N THR A 107 8.62 -2.88 -0.79
CA THR A 107 8.98 -2.43 0.57
C THR A 107 8.44 -3.42 1.62
N PRO A 108 9.27 -3.99 2.51
CA PRO A 108 8.80 -4.94 3.52
C PRO A 108 7.75 -4.33 4.45
N VAL A 109 6.81 -5.14 4.96
CA VAL A 109 5.76 -4.68 5.88
C VAL A 109 6.35 -4.09 7.16
N SER A 110 7.40 -4.71 7.70
CA SER A 110 8.14 -4.21 8.88
C SER A 110 8.78 -2.83 8.65
N ALA A 111 9.06 -2.47 7.39
CA ALA A 111 9.65 -1.18 7.04
C ALA A 111 8.61 -0.05 6.88
N ARG A 112 7.31 -0.38 6.92
CA ARG A 112 6.20 0.55 6.71
C ARG A 112 5.49 1.00 7.98
N SER A 113 5.78 0.36 9.12
CA SER A 113 5.17 0.65 10.42
C SER A 113 3.64 0.81 10.33
N LEU A 114 2.98 -0.16 9.69
CA LEU A 114 1.54 -0.19 9.51
C LEU A 114 0.83 -0.72 10.76
N ALA A 115 -0.38 -0.21 11.01
CA ALA A 115 -1.25 -0.80 12.02
C ALA A 115 -1.62 -2.24 11.58
N PRO A 116 -1.80 -3.19 12.52
CA PRO A 116 -2.11 -4.58 12.16
C PRO A 116 -3.33 -4.73 11.25
N GLN A 117 -4.35 -3.88 11.44
CA GLN A 117 -5.58 -3.87 10.63
C GLN A 117 -5.36 -3.52 9.15
N SER A 118 -4.24 -2.86 8.81
CA SER A 118 -3.91 -2.55 7.41
C SER A 118 -3.64 -3.79 6.58
N LEU A 119 -3.37 -4.94 7.22
CA LEU A 119 -3.13 -6.23 6.59
C LEU A 119 -4.37 -7.13 6.56
N ASP A 120 -5.51 -6.63 7.02
CA ASP A 120 -6.76 -7.39 6.97
C ASP A 120 -7.24 -7.48 5.51
N THR A 121 -7.76 -8.65 5.13
CA THR A 121 -8.39 -8.81 3.82
C THR A 121 -9.83 -8.31 3.93
N PRO A 122 -10.20 -7.25 3.19
CA PRO A 122 -11.54 -6.73 3.29
C PRO A 122 -12.54 -7.74 2.70
N PRO A 123 -13.82 -7.71 3.12
CA PRO A 123 -14.87 -8.46 2.44
C PRO A 123 -14.92 -8.07 0.96
N LEU A 124 -15.38 -8.99 0.11
CA LEU A 124 -15.38 -8.85 -1.35
C LEU A 124 -15.78 -7.43 -1.80
N PRO A 125 -14.99 -6.75 -2.63
CA PRO A 125 -15.37 -5.45 -3.15
C PRO A 125 -16.61 -5.59 -4.05
N ALA A 126 -17.41 -4.53 -4.13
CA ALA A 126 -18.35 -4.40 -5.24
C ALA A 126 -17.60 -4.59 -6.58
N PRO A 127 -18.23 -5.22 -7.60
CA PRO A 127 -17.56 -5.53 -8.87
C PRO A 127 -16.87 -4.28 -9.46
N ARG A 128 -15.57 -4.37 -9.73
CA ARG A 128 -14.83 -3.36 -10.51
C ARG A 128 -14.47 -3.94 -11.87
N PRO A 129 -14.65 -3.20 -12.99
CA PRO A 129 -14.41 -3.72 -14.33
C PRO A 129 -12.98 -4.21 -14.62
N ALA A 130 -12.00 -3.84 -13.79
CA ALA A 130 -10.57 -4.11 -14.00
C ALA A 130 -9.90 -4.96 -12.91
N LEU A 131 -10.62 -5.40 -11.86
CA LEU A 131 -10.07 -6.25 -10.79
C LEU A 131 -10.76 -7.62 -10.77
N PRO A 132 -10.08 -8.69 -10.31
CA PRO A 132 -10.72 -9.96 -10.05
C PRO A 132 -11.91 -9.78 -9.10
N SER A 133 -12.90 -10.68 -9.18
CA SER A 133 -14.09 -10.69 -8.31
C SER A 133 -13.81 -10.98 -6.83
N ALA A 134 -12.54 -10.98 -6.42
CA ALA A 134 -12.07 -11.18 -5.05
C ALA A 134 -11.31 -9.94 -4.55
N ALA A 135 -11.49 -9.61 -3.27
CA ALA A 135 -10.67 -8.59 -2.60
C ALA A 135 -9.19 -8.98 -2.71
N PRO A 136 -8.27 -8.03 -2.95
CA PRO A 136 -6.85 -8.35 -2.87
C PRO A 136 -6.53 -8.84 -1.46
N LEU A 137 -5.81 -9.95 -1.37
CA LEU A 137 -5.33 -10.50 -0.10
C LEU A 137 -4.57 -9.42 0.68
N ALA A 138 -4.88 -9.29 1.97
CA ALA A 138 -4.34 -8.26 2.86
C ALA A 138 -4.53 -6.81 2.37
N ASN A 139 -5.51 -6.56 1.51
CA ASN A 139 -5.75 -5.24 0.90
C ASN A 139 -4.50 -4.70 0.18
N TYR A 140 -3.72 -5.59 -0.44
CA TYR A 140 -2.46 -5.22 -1.09
C TYR A 140 -2.66 -4.85 -2.56
N HIS A 141 -2.13 -3.70 -2.95
CA HIS A 141 -2.26 -3.13 -4.27
C HIS A 141 -0.90 -2.75 -4.83
N THR A 142 -0.72 -2.96 -6.14
CA THR A 142 0.46 -2.52 -6.90
C THR A 142 0.04 -1.52 -7.96
N TYR A 143 0.87 -0.52 -8.20
CA TYR A 143 0.59 0.55 -9.16
C TYR A 143 1.80 0.86 -10.02
N CYS A 144 1.54 1.26 -11.26
CA CYS A 144 2.52 1.96 -12.09
C CYS A 144 2.16 3.43 -12.29
N VAL A 145 3.17 4.29 -12.23
CA VAL A 145 3.05 5.70 -12.60
C VAL A 145 2.93 5.84 -14.12
N LEU A 146 1.85 6.46 -14.57
CA LEU A 146 1.61 6.79 -15.99
C LEU A 146 2.04 8.21 -16.33
N LYS A 147 1.81 9.16 -15.42
CA LYS A 147 2.14 10.58 -15.58
C LYS A 147 2.99 11.03 -14.39
N PRO A 148 4.04 11.84 -14.59
CA PRO A 148 4.81 12.35 -13.49
C PRO A 148 3.97 13.17 -12.50
N PHE A 149 4.19 12.96 -11.21
CA PHE A 149 3.62 13.78 -10.13
C PHE A 149 4.57 13.82 -8.94
N ASP A 150 4.44 14.86 -8.11
CA ASP A 150 5.28 14.99 -6.92
C ASP A 150 4.60 14.48 -5.67
N VAL A 151 5.44 13.98 -4.75
CA VAL A 151 5.06 13.48 -3.44
C VAL A 151 6.02 14.04 -2.39
N ASP A 152 5.58 14.05 -1.13
CA ASP A 152 6.52 14.10 -0.02
C ASP A 152 7.12 12.70 0.17
N SER A 153 8.44 12.59 0.09
CA SER A 153 9.21 11.35 0.17
C SER A 153 10.17 11.39 1.35
N GLY A 154 10.25 10.31 2.12
CA GLY A 154 11.14 10.24 3.26
C GLY A 154 11.03 8.92 4.03
N PRO A 155 11.94 8.68 5.00
CA PRO A 155 11.92 7.50 5.83
C PRO A 155 10.70 7.47 6.76
N THR A 156 10.08 6.30 6.86
CA THR A 156 9.01 5.99 7.81
C THR A 156 9.56 5.86 9.23
N ALA A 157 8.96 6.54 10.20
CA ALA A 157 9.32 6.42 11.61
C ALA A 157 8.98 5.02 12.15
N PRO A 158 9.81 4.45 13.04
CA PRO A 158 9.46 3.24 13.76
C PRO A 158 8.14 3.44 14.53
N TRP A 159 7.16 2.58 14.29
CA TRP A 159 5.85 2.59 14.96
C TRP A 159 5.21 1.20 14.95
N PHE A 160 4.16 0.99 15.76
CA PHE A 160 3.45 -0.29 15.92
C PHE A 160 4.40 -1.49 16.12
N ALA A 161 5.42 -1.30 16.97
CA ALA A 161 6.45 -2.31 17.26
C ALA A 161 7.22 -2.83 16.04
N GLN A 162 7.19 -2.09 14.93
CA GLN A 162 7.97 -2.35 13.72
C GLN A 162 9.14 -1.37 13.60
N PRO A 163 10.26 -1.79 13.01
CA PRO A 163 11.44 -0.94 12.85
C PRO A 163 11.21 0.27 11.93
N GLY A 164 10.29 0.20 10.96
CA GLY A 164 10.10 1.28 10.00
C GLY A 164 11.33 1.46 9.09
N LEU A 165 11.69 2.71 8.81
CA LEU A 165 12.85 3.14 8.02
C LEU A 165 12.81 2.78 6.52
N GLY A 166 11.71 2.19 6.04
CA GLY A 166 11.42 2.16 4.60
C GLY A 166 11.10 3.56 4.09
N THR A 167 11.16 3.75 2.78
CA THR A 167 10.69 5.00 2.16
C THR A 167 9.17 4.98 2.06
N GLN A 168 8.52 6.04 2.53
CA GLN A 168 7.11 6.31 2.24
C GLN A 168 6.95 7.52 1.33
N PHE A 169 5.87 7.48 0.54
CA PHE A 169 5.42 8.59 -0.28
C PHE A 169 4.05 9.05 0.22
N GLN A 170 3.95 10.33 0.60
CA GLN A 170 2.70 10.98 0.96
C GLN A 170 2.24 11.89 -0.18
N LEU A 171 0.99 11.73 -0.61
CA LEU A 171 0.33 12.66 -1.52
C LEU A 171 0.10 13.99 -0.80
N ASN A 172 0.48 15.09 -1.46
CA ASN A 172 0.35 16.43 -0.92
C ASN A 172 -0.48 17.30 -1.89
N PRO A 173 -1.65 17.83 -1.47
CA PRO A 173 -2.50 18.67 -2.32
C PRO A 173 -1.79 19.90 -2.89
N ALA A 174 -0.72 20.39 -2.26
CA ALA A 174 0.08 21.50 -2.77
C ALA A 174 0.77 21.19 -4.11
N TYR A 175 1.01 19.92 -4.43
CA TYR A 175 1.68 19.50 -5.66
C TYR A 175 0.71 19.15 -6.79
N LEU A 176 -0.55 18.89 -6.46
CA LEU A 176 -1.63 18.55 -7.41
C LEU A 176 -2.87 19.40 -7.10
N PRO A 177 -2.82 20.73 -7.31
CA PRO A 177 -3.91 21.63 -6.92
C PRO A 177 -5.23 21.31 -7.62
N GLN A 178 -5.20 20.68 -8.80
CA GLN A 178 -6.40 20.21 -9.51
C GLN A 178 -7.19 19.12 -8.76
N ALA A 179 -6.53 18.36 -7.87
CA ALA A 179 -7.21 17.39 -7.01
C ALA A 179 -7.75 18.05 -5.73
N GLY A 180 -7.02 19.04 -5.19
CA GLY A 180 -7.38 19.74 -3.97
C GLY A 180 -7.62 18.77 -2.80
N ALA A 181 -8.73 18.98 -2.08
CA ALA A 181 -9.12 18.15 -0.94
C ALA A 181 -9.51 16.70 -1.32
N ASN A 182 -9.73 16.42 -2.61
CA ASN A 182 -10.11 15.08 -3.10
C ASN A 182 -8.89 14.20 -3.41
N LEU A 183 -7.66 14.70 -3.19
CA LEU A 183 -6.45 13.97 -3.54
C LEU A 183 -6.32 12.68 -2.72
N THR A 184 -6.41 11.56 -3.43
CA THR A 184 -6.27 10.20 -2.91
C THR A 184 -5.58 9.33 -3.96
N VAL A 185 -5.15 8.12 -3.58
CA VAL A 185 -4.65 7.14 -4.57
C VAL A 185 -5.73 6.82 -5.61
N GLN A 186 -7.01 6.73 -5.21
CA GLN A 186 -8.13 6.51 -6.13
C GLN A 186 -8.24 7.66 -7.13
N TRP A 187 -8.12 8.92 -6.67
CA TRP A 187 -8.14 10.07 -7.56
C TRP A 187 -7.03 9.98 -8.62
N LEU A 188 -5.82 9.56 -8.23
CA LEU A 188 -4.71 9.36 -9.18
C LEU A 188 -5.00 8.27 -10.20
N VAL A 189 -5.68 7.19 -9.81
CA VAL A 189 -6.11 6.12 -10.72
C VAL A 189 -7.17 6.65 -11.69
N ASP A 190 -8.22 7.31 -11.19
CA ASP A 190 -9.33 7.83 -11.99
C ASP A 190 -8.87 8.87 -13.03
N HIS A 191 -7.81 9.63 -12.71
CA HIS A 191 -7.23 10.66 -13.59
C HIS A 191 -5.99 10.18 -14.36
N GLN A 192 -5.72 8.88 -14.34
CA GLN A 192 -4.64 8.21 -15.08
C GLN A 192 -3.24 8.76 -14.77
N PHE A 193 -2.99 9.17 -13.52
CA PHE A 193 -1.64 9.34 -12.99
C PHE A 193 -1.03 8.00 -12.59
N LEU A 194 -1.88 7.10 -12.09
CA LEU A 194 -1.54 5.72 -11.75
C LEU A 194 -2.43 4.75 -12.54
N VAL A 195 -1.92 3.55 -12.77
CA VAL A 195 -2.73 2.37 -13.12
C VAL A 195 -2.47 1.29 -12.08
N GLU A 196 -3.53 0.64 -11.61
CA GLU A 196 -3.42 -0.52 -10.72
C GLU A 196 -3.02 -1.73 -11.55
N GLU A 197 -1.94 -2.41 -11.13
CA GLU A 197 -1.45 -3.63 -11.78
C GLU A 197 -2.00 -4.85 -11.06
N SER A 198 -2.38 -5.88 -11.81
CA SER A 198 -2.68 -7.20 -11.25
C SER A 198 -1.39 -7.85 -10.75
N LEU A 199 -1.47 -8.51 -9.60
CA LEU A 199 -0.39 -9.31 -9.02
C LEU A 199 0.12 -10.45 -9.95
N ALA A 200 -0.65 -10.78 -11.00
CA ALA A 200 -0.31 -11.79 -12.00
C ALA A 200 0.63 -11.30 -13.12
N GLY A 201 1.17 -10.08 -13.02
CA GLY A 201 2.14 -9.56 -13.98
C GLY A 201 1.48 -8.71 -15.06
N GLY A 202 1.36 -7.42 -14.78
CA GLY A 202 1.18 -6.39 -15.81
C GLY A 202 2.53 -5.80 -16.20
N VAL A 203 2.76 -5.60 -17.50
CA VAL A 203 3.83 -4.72 -17.97
C VAL A 203 3.29 -3.30 -17.83
N CYS A 204 3.97 -2.42 -17.11
CA CYS A 204 3.68 -1.00 -17.20
C CYS A 204 4.16 -0.52 -18.56
N VAL A 205 3.19 -0.32 -19.43
CA VAL A 205 3.39 0.22 -20.74
C VAL A 205 2.96 1.69 -20.67
N THR A 206 3.90 2.61 -20.83
CA THR A 206 3.66 4.06 -20.86
C THR A 206 3.27 4.55 -22.26
N ASP A 207 2.66 3.69 -23.09
CA ASP A 207 2.34 3.97 -24.50
C ASP A 207 1.26 5.06 -24.58
N GLY A 208 1.72 6.31 -24.55
CA GLY A 208 0.85 7.48 -24.55
C GLY A 208 1.50 8.79 -24.09
N VAL A 209 2.69 8.76 -23.48
CA VAL A 209 3.42 10.01 -23.16
C VAL A 209 4.23 10.44 -24.39
N PRO A 210 3.94 11.59 -25.04
CA PRO A 210 4.72 12.05 -26.17
C PRO A 210 6.15 12.34 -25.71
N ARG A 211 7.13 11.60 -26.27
CA ARG A 211 8.54 11.97 -26.15
C ARG A 211 8.70 13.32 -26.86
N ARG A 212 8.97 14.39 -26.12
CA ARG A 212 9.42 15.65 -26.72
C ARG A 212 10.65 15.34 -27.56
N GLY A 213 10.53 15.59 -28.86
CA GLY A 213 11.53 15.26 -29.86
C GLY A 213 12.90 15.85 -29.54
N GLY A 214 13.90 14.98 -29.51
CA GLY A 214 15.30 15.32 -29.73
C GLY A 214 15.72 14.64 -31.03
N THR A 215 15.75 15.40 -32.12
CA THR A 215 16.42 15.05 -33.37
C THR A 215 17.92 14.94 -33.14
N GLY A 216 18.56 13.87 -33.59
CA GLY A 216 20.00 13.89 -33.87
C GLY A 216 20.75 12.57 -33.64
N GLY A 217 21.21 11.97 -34.74
CA GLY A 217 22.45 11.20 -34.76
C GLY A 217 22.30 9.69 -34.71
N GLY A 218 22.17 9.05 -35.88
CA GLY A 218 22.45 7.63 -36.02
C GLY A 218 23.91 7.33 -35.69
N ILE A 219 24.14 6.29 -34.90
CA ILE A 219 25.46 5.71 -34.66
C ILE A 219 25.49 4.32 -35.29
N ALA A 220 26.41 4.18 -36.25
CA ALA A 220 26.69 2.95 -36.97
C ALA A 220 27.21 1.86 -36.04
N ALA A 221 26.76 0.63 -36.27
CA ALA A 221 27.22 -0.56 -35.59
C ALA A 221 28.71 -0.82 -35.90
N VAL A 222 29.55 -0.87 -34.86
CA VAL A 222 30.92 -1.36 -34.95
C VAL A 222 30.89 -2.85 -34.61
N HIS A 223 31.21 -3.68 -35.61
CA HIS A 223 31.56 -5.09 -35.43
C HIS A 223 32.99 -5.16 -34.90
N VAL A 224 33.18 -5.81 -33.75
CA VAL A 224 34.50 -6.19 -33.25
C VAL A 224 34.81 -7.58 -33.81
N ARG A 225 35.94 -7.67 -34.54
CA ARG A 225 36.62 -8.95 -34.85
C ARG A 225 37.60 -9.27 -33.74
#